data_AF-A0A2P4XIR6-F1
#
_entry.id   AF-A0A2P4XIR6-F1
#
_cell.length_a   1.000
_cell.length_b   1.000
_cell.length_c   1.000
_cell.angle_alpha   90.00
_cell.angle_beta   90.00
_cell.angle_gamma   90.00
#
_symmetry.space_group_name_H-M   'P 1'
#
loop_
_entity.id
_entity.type
_entity.pdbx_description
1 polymer ?
#
loop_
_entity_poly.entity_id
_entity_poly.type
_entity_poly.pdbx_seq_one_letter_code
_entity_poly.pdbx_strand_id
1 'polypeptide(L)' 'MWQWAMRRFQIRDEERAASLLVSGLMHGNSPHFRRQEQTLYFVDMFGKKVLRYSLATEDIGVVYEDVEDFVSAI' A
#
# COMPACT_ATOMS: atom_id res chain seq x y z
N MET A 1 36.08 1.13 -35.99
CA MET A 1 34.61 1.28 -35.87
C MET A 1 34.06 0.09 -35.09
N TRP A 2 34.03 0.19 -33.76
CA TRP A 2 33.38 -0.76 -32.84
C TRP A 2 32.78 0.06 -31.69
N GLN A 3 31.75 0.85 -32.02
CA GLN A 3 30.95 1.64 -31.05
C GLN A 3 29.65 0.90 -30.72
N TRP A 4 29.75 -0.41 -30.45
CA TRP A 4 28.67 -1.18 -29.86
C TRP A 4 29.02 -1.35 -28.39
N ALA A 5 29.16 -0.23 -27.70
CA ALA A 5 28.12 0.21 -26.79
C ALA A 5 27.86 -0.89 -25.75
N MET A 6 28.84 -1.00 -24.84
CA MET A 6 28.55 -1.29 -23.45
C MET A 6 27.44 -0.33 -23.01
N ARG A 7 26.17 -0.70 -23.28
CA ARG A 7 25.05 -0.26 -22.44
C ARG A 7 25.19 -1.04 -21.15
N ARG A 8 26.23 -0.66 -20.43
CA ARG A 8 26.30 -0.71 -18.98
C ARG A 8 24.98 -0.09 -18.56
N PHE A 9 24.06 -0.94 -18.12
CA PHE A 9 22.93 -0.48 -17.33
C PHE A 9 23.55 0.20 -16.12
N GLN A 10 23.88 1.49 -16.26
CA GLN A 10 23.96 2.39 -15.14
C GLN A 10 22.52 2.57 -14.69
N ILE A 11 22.00 1.54 -14.01
CA ILE A 11 21.04 1.77 -12.96
C ILE A 11 21.85 2.61 -11.98
N ARG A 12 21.65 3.93 -12.06
CA ARG A 12 22.03 4.82 -10.98
C ARG A 12 21.42 4.18 -9.75
N ASP A 13 22.28 3.64 -8.89
CA ASP A 13 21.97 3.20 -7.55
C ASP A 13 21.73 4.45 -6.69
N GLU A 14 20.86 5.35 -7.18
CA GLU A 14 20.21 6.34 -6.34
C GLU A 14 19.30 5.52 -5.44
N GLU A 15 19.90 5.01 -4.36
CA GLU A 15 19.31 4.52 -3.12
C GLU A 15 17.79 4.35 -3.22
N ARG A 16 17.35 3.32 -3.97
CA ARG A 16 15.93 3.01 -4.13
C ARG A 16 15.45 2.38 -2.81
N ALA A 17 15.30 3.23 -1.81
CA ALA A 17 14.75 2.87 -0.52
C ALA A 17 13.23 2.80 -0.67
N ALA A 18 12.67 1.61 -0.48
CA ALA A 18 11.25 1.49 -0.25
C ALA A 18 10.93 2.16 1.09
N SER A 19 10.00 3.10 1.10
CA SER A 19 9.43 3.65 2.33
C SER A 19 8.15 2.90 2.71
N LEU A 20 7.82 2.91 4.00
CA LEU A 20 6.52 2.42 4.44
C LEU A 20 5.45 3.36 3.92
N LEU A 21 4.45 2.79 3.25
CA LEU A 21 3.25 3.52 2.81
C LEU A 21 2.36 3.90 3.99
N VAL A 22 2.26 3.00 4.96
CA VAL A 22 1.47 3.19 6.18
C VAL A 22 2.20 2.50 7.33
N SER A 23 2.10 3.10 8.52
CA SER A 23 2.60 2.52 9.76
C SER A 23 1.44 2.04 10.64
N GLY A 24 1.74 1.19 11.62
CA GLY A 24 0.74 0.77 12.62
C GLY A 24 -0.30 -0.24 12.14
N LEU A 25 -0.05 -0.95 11.03
CA LEU A 25 -0.85 -2.13 10.69
C LEU A 25 -0.52 -3.27 11.65
N MET A 26 -1.54 -3.91 12.20
CA MET A 26 -1.34 -5.12 12.99
C MET A 26 -1.03 -6.32 12.10
N HIS A 27 -1.78 -6.49 11.01
CA HIS A 27 -1.54 -7.53 10.01
C HIS A 27 -2.12 -7.16 8.64
N GLY A 28 -1.26 -6.66 7.74
CA GLY A 28 -1.65 -6.27 6.37
C GLY A 28 -1.93 -7.47 5.46
N ASN A 29 -3.03 -7.45 4.70
CA ASN A 29 -3.39 -8.49 3.73
C ASN A 29 -4.19 -7.93 2.53
N SER A 30 -4.32 -8.74 1.48
CA SER A 30 -5.23 -8.52 0.33
C SER A 30 -5.10 -7.15 -0.38
N PRO A 31 -3.90 -6.75 -0.86
CA PRO A 31 -3.75 -5.51 -1.60
C PRO A 31 -4.49 -5.56 -2.94
N HIS A 32 -5.29 -4.53 -3.21
CA HIS A 32 -6.04 -4.38 -4.45
C HIS A 32 -5.92 -2.95 -4.99
N PHE A 33 -5.28 -2.79 -6.15
CA PHE A 33 -5.06 -1.49 -6.77
C PHE A 33 -6.12 -1.17 -7.83
N ARG A 34 -6.89 -0.10 -7.62
CA ARG A 34 -7.87 0.39 -8.57
C ARG A 34 -7.29 1.51 -9.43
N ARG A 35 -6.89 1.15 -10.65
CA ARG A 35 -6.20 2.05 -11.60
C ARG A 35 -6.97 3.33 -11.94
N GLN A 36 -8.29 3.26 -12.10
CA GLN A 36 -9.10 4.43 -12.47
C GLN A 36 -9.09 5.51 -11.38
N GLU A 37 -8.97 5.11 -10.12
CA GLU A 37 -9.00 6.01 -8.97
C GLU A 37 -7.61 6.34 -8.43
N GLN A 38 -6.58 5.64 -8.92
CA GLN A 38 -5.23 5.68 -8.36
C GLN A 38 -5.25 5.41 -6.84
N THR A 39 -6.01 4.38 -6.44
CA THR A 39 -6.22 4.03 -5.02
C THR A 39 -5.85 2.58 -4.76
N LEU A 40 -5.05 2.35 -3.71
CA LEU A 40 -4.73 1.03 -3.18
C LEU A 40 -5.65 0.72 -1.99
N TYR A 41 -6.38 -0.38 -2.07
CA TYR A 41 -7.18 -0.92 -0.97
C TYR A 41 -6.44 -2.09 -0.33
N PHE A 42 -6.50 -2.22 0.99
CA PHE A 42 -5.87 -3.33 1.72
C PHE A 42 -6.55 -3.54 3.08
N VAL A 43 -6.35 -4.70 3.68
CA VAL A 43 -6.98 -5.10 4.94
C VAL A 43 -5.95 -5.10 6.06
N ASP A 44 -6.31 -4.58 7.23
CA ASP A 44 -5.65 -4.90 8.48
C ASP A 44 -6.48 -5.98 9.19
N MET A 45 -6.05 -7.24 9.06
CA MET A 45 -6.82 -8.40 9.50
C MET A 45 -7.05 -8.42 11.01
N PHE A 46 -6.06 -7.99 11.79
CA PHE A 46 -6.17 -7.95 13.26
C PHE A 46 -6.67 -6.61 13.77
N GLY A 47 -6.38 -5.52 13.05
CA GLY A 47 -7.04 -4.23 13.29
C GLY A 47 -8.49 -4.17 12.83
N LYS A 48 -9.02 -5.28 12.27
CA LYS A 48 -10.38 -5.47 11.77
C LYS A 48 -10.90 -4.30 10.91
N LYS A 49 -10.06 -3.79 10.01
CA LYS A 49 -10.40 -2.64 9.15
C LYS A 49 -9.94 -2.83 7.71
N VAL A 50 -10.72 -2.27 6.80
CA VAL A 50 -10.36 -2.10 5.39
C VAL A 50 -9.91 -0.66 5.19
N LEU A 51 -8.72 -0.49 4.62
CA LEU A 51 -8.07 0.79 4.40
C LEU A 51 -8.00 1.09 2.91
N ARG A 52 -7.96 2.38 2.59
CA ARG A 52 -7.59 2.90 1.27
C ARG A 52 -6.40 3.83 1.41
N TYR A 53 -5.52 3.82 0.40
CA TYR A 53 -4.46 4.79 0.22
C TYR A 53 -4.62 5.41 -1.18
N SER A 54 -4.79 6.74 -1.24
CA SER A 54 -4.82 7.46 -2.52
C SER A 54 -3.41 7.88 -2.92
N LEU A 55 -2.97 7.48 -4.12
CA LEU A 55 -1.69 7.94 -4.67
C LEU A 55 -1.73 9.40 -5.10
N ALA A 56 -2.93 9.94 -5.41
CA ALA A 56 -3.07 11.31 -5.89
C ALA A 56 -2.95 12.34 -4.76
N THR A 57 -3.39 11.99 -3.55
CA THR A 57 -3.40 12.89 -2.40
C THR A 57 -2.48 12.43 -1.27
N GLU A 58 -1.87 11.26 -1.39
CA GLU A 58 -1.05 10.61 -0.35
C GLU A 58 -1.81 10.45 0.98
N ASP A 59 -3.13 10.25 0.89
CA ASP A 59 -4.04 10.14 2.03
C ASP A 59 -4.42 8.70 2.33
N ILE A 60 -4.53 8.38 3.63
CA ILE A 60 -4.98 7.08 4.13
C ILE A 60 -6.36 7.26 4.77
N GLY A 61 -7.33 6.47 4.31
CA GLY A 61 -8.66 6.46 4.88
C GLY A 61 -9.09 5.06 5.32
N VAL A 62 -9.95 5.00 6.33
CA VAL A 62 -10.70 3.80 6.68
C VAL A 62 -11.93 3.73 5.77
N VAL A 63 -12.10 2.61 5.07
CA VAL A 63 -13.26 2.32 4.21
C VAL A 63 -14.33 1.59 5.00
N TYR A 64 -13.90 0.68 5.88
CA TYR A 64 -14.74 -0.10 6.74
C TYR A 64 -13.96 -0.46 8.00
N GLU A 65 -14.62 -0.46 9.14
CA GLU A 65 -14.09 -0.92 10.41
C GLU A 65 -15.14 -1.81 11.06
N ASP A 66 -14.74 -3.04 11.41
CA ASP A 66 -15.59 -3.96 12.14
C ASP A 66 -15.51 -3.59 13.62
N VAL A 67 -16.38 -2.67 14.01
CA VAL A 67 -16.64 -2.35 15.41
C VAL A 67 -17.53 -3.47 15.93
N GLU A 68 -16.95 -4.59 16.35
CA GLU A 68 -17.68 -5.55 17.17
C GLU A 68 -18.08 -4.82 18.48
N ASP A 69 -19.23 -4.18 18.45
CA ASP A 69 -19.99 -3.86 19.65
C ASP A 69 -20.24 -5.19 20.38
N PHE A 70 -19.75 -5.31 21.61
CA PHE A 70 -20.10 -6.37 22.55
C PHE A 70 -21.60 -6.29 22.91
N VAL A 71 -22.49 -6.57 21.95
CA VAL A 71 -23.91 -6.82 22.21
C VAL A 71 -24.22 -8.26 21.82
N SER A 72 -23.54 -9.20 22.48
CA SER A 72 -24.22 -10.43 22.88
C SER A 72 -25.03 -10.08 24.12
N ALA A 73 -26.15 -9.38 23.92
CA ALA A 73 -27.24 -9.44 24.86
C ALA A 73 -28.01 -10.74 24.56
N ILE A 74 -28.24 -11.49 25.64
CA ILE A 74 -28.98 -12.76 25.77
C ILE A 74 -28.09 -14.00 25.73
#